data_AF-A0A9J7DHJ7-F1
#
_entry.id   AF-A0A9J7DHJ7-F1
#
_cell.length_a   1.000
_cell.length_b   1.000
_cell.length_c   1.000
_cell.angle_alpha   90.00
_cell.angle_beta   90.00
_cell.angle_gamma   90.00
#
_symmetry.space_group_name_H-M   'P 1'
#
loop_
_entity.id
_entity.type
_entity.pdbx_description
1 polymer ?
#
loop_
_entity_poly.entity_id
_entity_poly.type
_entity_poly.pdbx_seq_one_letter_code
_entity_poly.pdbx_strand_id
1 'polypeptide(L)'
;MSNSYLKMDNMKKTRCPRASMAQHAALLNFLESEKGLAEGKFVAMHGKESARKKWLEIAEELNKILGAVKTPEQCQAVWRDLKSKTSSKFKTLKRERNATGNIPLTKGFLNPIEERVVAIVGWEYMMGNIECPDSLEIEVILANAQKETAQAMVKILENFAFLGEILAAQNRIENCVNIIDRA
;
A
#
# COMPACT_ATOMS: atom_id res chain seq x y z
N MET A 1 36.58 -22.49 -7.69
CA MET A 1 35.18 -22.04 -7.87
C MET A 1 35.14 -20.54 -7.64
N SER A 2 34.68 -19.79 -8.65
CA SER A 2 34.89 -18.35 -8.83
C SER A 2 34.27 -17.47 -7.74
N ASN A 3 35.10 -16.60 -7.15
CA ASN A 3 34.69 -15.53 -6.25
C ASN A 3 34.46 -14.21 -7.04
N SER A 4 33.59 -14.27 -8.04
CA SER A 4 33.30 -13.15 -8.96
C SER A 4 32.08 -12.31 -8.53
N TYR A 5 31.36 -12.70 -7.48
CA TYR A 5 30.10 -12.07 -7.09
C TYR A 5 30.23 -10.98 -6.00
N LEU A 6 31.37 -10.86 -5.32
CA LEU A 6 31.54 -9.90 -4.20
C LEU A 6 32.23 -8.58 -4.59
N LYS A 7 32.58 -8.38 -5.87
CA LYS A 7 33.40 -7.24 -6.31
C LYS A 7 32.61 -5.99 -6.74
N MET A 8 31.28 -6.04 -6.72
CA MET A 8 30.41 -4.95 -7.22
C MET A 8 29.94 -3.97 -6.13
N ASP A 9 30.11 -4.30 -4.84
CA ASP A 9 29.51 -3.52 -3.75
C ASP A 9 30.37 -2.34 -3.24
N ASN A 10 31.59 -2.14 -3.77
CA ASN A 10 32.53 -1.14 -3.27
C ASN A 10 32.98 -0.09 -4.30
N MET A 11 32.18 0.14 -5.34
CA MET A 11 32.35 1.30 -6.20
C MET A 11 31.71 2.51 -5.51
N LYS A 12 32.51 3.51 -5.13
CA LYS A 12 32.01 4.79 -4.60
C LYS A 12 30.95 5.32 -5.57
N LYS A 13 29.67 5.29 -5.16
CA LYS A 13 28.55 5.77 -5.97
C LYS A 13 28.76 7.25 -6.26
N THR A 14 29.24 7.56 -7.45
CA THR A 14 29.35 8.94 -7.93
C THR A 14 27.93 9.50 -8.02
N ARG A 15 27.72 10.72 -7.51
CA ARG A 15 26.38 11.34 -7.51
C ARG A 15 25.88 11.43 -8.96
N CYS A 16 24.75 10.78 -9.24
CA CYS A 16 24.14 10.86 -10.56
C CYS A 16 23.58 12.28 -10.80
N PRO A 17 23.59 12.78 -12.05
CA PRO A 17 22.98 14.06 -12.39
C PRO A 17 21.48 14.09 -12.01
N ARG A 18 20.97 15.28 -11.69
CA ARG A 18 19.54 15.47 -11.38
C ARG A 18 18.69 15.19 -12.63
N ALA A 19 17.54 14.56 -12.43
CA ALA A 19 16.56 14.39 -13.51
C ALA A 19 16.08 15.77 -14.01
N SER A 20 15.88 15.88 -15.31
CA SER A 20 15.35 17.10 -15.93
C SER A 20 13.86 17.27 -15.62
N MET A 21 13.33 18.48 -15.82
CA MET A 21 11.89 18.74 -15.63
C MET A 21 11.03 17.89 -16.57
N ALA A 22 11.49 17.68 -17.81
CA ALA A 22 10.83 16.81 -18.79
C ALA A 22 10.81 15.35 -18.31
N GLN A 23 11.91 14.86 -17.72
CA GLN A 23 11.96 13.52 -17.13
C GLN A 23 11.01 13.38 -15.93
N HIS A 24 10.87 14.42 -15.09
CA HIS A 24 9.85 14.41 -14.02
C HIS A 24 8.43 14.36 -14.59
N ALA A 25 8.11 15.18 -15.60
CA ALA A 25 6.79 15.20 -16.21
C ALA A 25 6.42 13.85 -16.84
N ALA A 26 7.36 13.22 -17.55
CA ALA A 26 7.18 11.89 -18.13
C ALA A 26 6.98 10.82 -17.05
N LEU A 27 7.79 10.84 -15.99
CA LEU A 27 7.62 9.94 -14.85
C LEU A 27 6.21 10.02 -14.26
N LEU A 28 5.69 11.23 -14.07
CA LEU A 28 4.36 11.44 -13.50
C LEU A 28 3.25 10.92 -14.43
N ASN A 29 3.38 11.02 -15.76
CA ASN A 29 2.40 10.46 -16.70
C ASN A 29 2.24 8.93 -16.51
N PHE A 30 3.37 8.23 -16.35
CA PHE A 30 3.35 6.77 -16.09
C PHE A 30 2.71 6.45 -14.73
N LEU A 31 3.05 7.22 -13.69
CA LEU A 31 2.53 7.00 -12.34
C LEU A 31 1.04 7.36 -12.19
N GLU A 32 0.53 8.32 -12.95
CA GLU A 32 -0.91 8.65 -13.01
C GLU A 32 -1.72 7.51 -13.63
N SER A 33 -1.17 6.88 -14.67
CA SER A 33 -1.80 5.73 -15.33
C SER A 33 -1.78 4.48 -14.45
N GLU A 34 -0.78 4.37 -13.57
CA GLU A 34 -0.57 3.18 -12.73
C GLU A 34 -0.49 3.51 -11.23
N LYS A 35 -1.63 3.86 -10.63
CA LYS A 35 -1.71 4.22 -9.19
C LYS A 35 -1.09 3.18 -8.25
N GLY A 36 -1.28 1.88 -8.53
CA GLY A 36 -0.68 0.80 -7.73
C GLY A 36 0.86 0.83 -7.69
N LEU A 37 1.49 1.27 -8.77
CA LEU A 37 2.95 1.47 -8.85
C LEU A 37 3.41 2.69 -8.04
N ALA A 38 2.63 3.77 -8.08
CA ALA A 38 2.93 5.01 -7.36
C ALA A 38 2.84 4.84 -5.83
N GLU A 39 1.82 4.11 -5.36
CA GLU A 39 1.59 3.80 -3.95
C GLU A 39 2.54 2.73 -3.42
N GLY A 40 3.07 1.86 -4.28
CA GLY A 40 3.90 0.72 -3.89
C GLY A 40 3.11 -0.41 -3.21
N LYS A 41 1.78 -0.35 -3.25
CA LYS A 41 0.88 -1.36 -2.70
C LYS A 41 0.61 -2.42 -3.77
N PHE A 42 1.42 -3.45 -3.80
CA PHE A 42 1.20 -4.60 -4.66
C PHE A 42 0.71 -5.79 -3.81
N VAL A 43 -0.59 -6.06 -3.86
CA VAL A 43 -1.27 -7.10 -3.06
C VAL A 43 -1.20 -8.49 -3.74
N ALA A 44 -0.90 -8.52 -5.04
CA ALA A 44 -0.88 -9.77 -5.81
C ALA A 44 0.38 -10.62 -5.56
N MET A 45 0.24 -11.95 -5.67
CA MET A 45 1.30 -12.95 -5.51
C MET A 45 2.55 -12.68 -6.38
N HIS A 46 2.37 -12.10 -7.57
CA HIS A 46 3.47 -11.71 -8.47
C HIS A 46 3.74 -10.19 -8.50
N GLY A 47 3.16 -9.43 -7.58
CA GLY A 47 3.14 -7.98 -7.61
C GLY A 47 4.53 -7.33 -7.61
N LYS A 48 5.48 -7.92 -6.87
CA LYS A 48 6.88 -7.45 -6.83
C LYS A 48 7.57 -7.56 -8.19
N GLU A 49 7.35 -8.66 -8.90
CA GLU A 49 7.96 -8.88 -10.22
C GLU A 49 7.31 -8.00 -11.28
N SER A 50 5.98 -7.84 -11.24
CA SER A 50 5.27 -6.89 -12.10
C SER A 50 5.73 -5.44 -11.87
N ALA A 51 5.90 -5.04 -10.62
CA ALA A 51 6.42 -3.72 -10.26
C ALA A 51 7.84 -3.49 -10.81
N ARG A 52 8.71 -4.50 -10.67
CA ARG A 52 10.08 -4.45 -11.18
C ARG A 52 10.11 -4.24 -12.69
N LYS A 53 9.28 -4.98 -13.44
CA LYS A 53 9.15 -4.83 -14.91
C LYS A 53 8.68 -3.43 -15.29
N LYS A 54 7.67 -2.91 -14.63
CA LYS A 54 7.15 -1.55 -14.87
C LYS A 54 8.20 -0.46 -14.60
N TRP A 55 8.95 -0.59 -13.50
CA TRP A 55 10.05 0.35 -13.23
C TRP A 55 11.19 0.26 -14.25
N LEU A 56 11.41 -0.92 -14.83
CA LEU A 56 12.35 -1.10 -15.94
C LEU A 56 11.88 -0.37 -17.19
N GLU A 57 10.63 -0.56 -17.59
CA GLU A 57 10.00 0.13 -18.72
C GLU A 57 10.05 1.65 -18.56
N ILE A 58 9.70 2.16 -17.36
CA ILE A 58 9.80 3.59 -17.03
C ILE A 58 11.24 4.08 -17.21
N ALA A 59 12.24 3.36 -16.70
CA ALA A 59 13.63 3.78 -16.82
C ALA A 59 14.08 3.85 -18.29
N GLU A 60 13.69 2.86 -19.10
CA GLU A 60 13.98 2.84 -20.53
C GLU A 60 13.35 4.04 -21.26
N GLU A 61 12.07 4.33 -21.01
CA GLU A 61 11.39 5.48 -21.61
C GLU A 61 11.97 6.83 -21.15
N LEU A 62 12.29 6.97 -19.86
CA LEU A 62 12.89 8.20 -19.32
C LEU A 62 14.30 8.45 -19.86
N ASN A 63 15.04 7.39 -20.18
CA ASN A 63 16.40 7.47 -20.72
C ASN A 63 16.42 7.84 -22.21
N LYS A 64 15.30 7.68 -22.92
CA LYS A 64 15.13 8.21 -24.30
C LYS A 64 15.02 9.74 -24.32
N ILE A 65 14.61 10.35 -23.20
CA ILE A 65 14.52 11.80 -23.06
C ILE A 65 15.92 12.35 -22.79
N LEU A 66 16.29 13.43 -23.50
CA LEU A 66 17.53 14.16 -23.23
C LEU A 66 17.62 14.57 -21.76
N GLY A 67 18.66 14.10 -21.07
CA GLY A 67 18.82 14.33 -19.64
C GLY A 67 19.73 13.32 -18.94
N ALA A 68 19.43 13.06 -17.67
CA ALA A 68 20.20 12.13 -16.86
C ALA A 68 19.78 10.69 -17.16
N VAL A 69 20.73 9.83 -17.50
CA VAL A 69 20.47 8.39 -17.61
C VAL A 69 20.34 7.80 -16.20
N LYS A 70 19.25 7.09 -15.94
CA LYS A 70 18.92 6.52 -14.63
C LYS A 70 18.55 5.05 -14.71
N THR A 71 18.94 4.31 -13.68
CA THR A 71 18.47 2.93 -13.48
C THR A 71 17.05 2.92 -12.89
N PRO A 72 16.33 1.78 -12.92
CA PRO A 72 15.01 1.66 -12.31
C PRO A 72 14.98 2.05 -10.83
N GLU A 73 16.01 1.67 -10.06
CA GLU A 73 16.16 1.99 -8.63
C GLU A 73 16.37 3.50 -8.42
N GLN A 74 17.09 4.14 -9.34
CA GLN A 74 17.28 5.59 -9.32
C GLN A 74 15.99 6.33 -9.71
N CYS A 75 15.18 5.80 -10.62
CA CYS A 75 13.87 6.35 -10.94
C CYS A 75 12.92 6.26 -9.74
N GLN A 76 12.92 5.14 -9.02
CA GLN A 76 12.21 5.00 -7.74
C GLN A 76 12.71 6.01 -6.70
N ALA A 77 14.02 6.24 -6.62
CA ALA A 77 14.57 7.26 -5.73
C ALA A 77 14.10 8.67 -6.11
N VAL A 78 14.07 9.01 -7.40
CA VAL A 78 13.52 10.28 -7.89
C VAL A 78 12.06 10.43 -7.47
N TRP A 79 11.25 9.37 -7.60
CA TRP A 79 9.86 9.40 -7.13
C TRP A 79 9.76 9.65 -5.62
N ARG A 80 10.54 8.93 -4.79
CA ARG A 80 10.58 9.15 -3.34
C ARG A 80 10.97 10.59 -2.99
N ASP A 81 11.96 11.14 -3.67
CA ASP A 81 12.42 12.51 -3.47
C ASP A 81 11.35 13.54 -3.86
N LEU A 82 10.65 13.33 -4.98
CA LEU A 82 9.54 14.20 -5.41
C LEU A 82 8.42 14.22 -4.37
N LYS A 83 8.03 13.05 -3.84
CA LYS A 83 7.04 12.95 -2.76
C LYS A 83 7.48 13.72 -1.51
N SER A 84 8.71 13.47 -1.06
CA SER A 84 9.24 14.09 0.17
C SER A 84 9.35 15.61 0.07
N LYS A 85 9.87 16.11 -1.06
CA LYS A 85 10.00 17.55 -1.33
C LYS A 85 8.63 18.22 -1.42
N THR A 86 7.70 17.62 -2.15
CA THR A 86 6.34 18.14 -2.29
C THR A 86 5.61 18.16 -0.95
N SER A 87 5.69 17.08 -0.16
CA SER A 87 5.08 17.02 1.18
C SER A 87 5.66 18.07 2.12
N SER A 88 6.99 18.23 2.11
CA SER A 88 7.67 19.24 2.93
C SER A 88 7.22 20.65 2.55
N LYS A 89 7.22 20.97 1.25
CA LYS A 89 6.75 22.27 0.76
C LYS A 89 5.29 22.50 1.11
N PHE A 90 4.42 21.52 0.86
CA PHE A 90 3.00 21.58 1.19
C PHE A 90 2.76 21.91 2.68
N LYS A 91 3.46 21.22 3.58
CA LYS A 91 3.37 21.45 5.03
C LYS A 91 3.86 22.84 5.41
N THR A 92 4.96 23.32 4.82
CA THR A 92 5.46 24.68 5.04
C THR A 92 4.42 25.72 4.62
N LEU A 93 3.85 25.60 3.42
CA LEU A 93 2.83 26.50 2.91
C LEU A 93 1.58 26.53 3.81
N LYS A 94 1.16 25.37 4.29
CA LYS A 94 0.04 25.27 5.24
C LYS A 94 0.36 25.99 6.56
N ARG A 95 1.58 25.80 7.10
CA ARG A 95 2.01 26.48 8.34
C ARG A 95 2.06 27.98 8.16
N GLU A 96 2.63 28.47 7.06
CA GLU A 96 2.69 29.90 6.72
C GLU A 96 1.27 30.47 6.60
N ARG A 97 0.35 29.75 5.95
CA ARG A 97 -1.05 30.17 5.81
C ARG A 97 -1.75 30.29 7.16
N ASN A 98 -1.47 29.37 8.08
CA ASN A 98 -2.06 29.39 9.42
C ASN A 98 -1.42 30.44 10.34
N ALA A 99 -0.12 30.72 10.16
CA ALA A 99 0.61 31.71 10.96
C ALA A 99 0.25 33.16 10.57
N THR A 100 -0.20 33.35 9.32
CA THR A 100 -0.46 34.69 8.81
C THR A 100 -1.86 35.15 9.24
N GLY A 101 -1.92 35.98 10.27
CA GLY A 101 -3.15 36.63 10.71
C GLY A 101 -3.66 37.63 9.67
N ASN A 102 -4.60 37.19 8.82
CA ASN A 102 -5.29 37.97 7.78
C ASN A 102 -4.46 38.58 6.64
N ILE A 103 -3.14 38.34 6.54
CA ILE A 103 -2.34 38.83 5.40
C ILE A 103 -2.30 37.74 4.31
N PRO A 104 -2.62 38.07 3.05
CA PRO A 104 -2.51 37.10 1.96
C PRO A 104 -1.05 36.78 1.65
N LEU A 105 -0.73 35.48 1.53
CA LEU A 105 0.60 35.01 1.15
C LEU A 105 0.90 35.40 -0.31
N THR A 106 1.98 36.16 -0.52
CA THR A 106 2.40 36.65 -1.85
C THR A 106 3.29 35.65 -2.61
N LYS A 107 3.88 34.67 -1.92
CA LYS A 107 4.70 33.61 -2.52
C LYS A 107 4.36 32.31 -1.81
N GLY A 108 3.89 31.30 -2.54
CA GLY A 108 3.60 30.02 -1.90
C GLY A 108 2.77 29.01 -2.69
N PHE A 109 2.82 29.01 -4.01
CA PHE A 109 2.09 28.01 -4.78
C PHE A 109 2.94 26.78 -5.04
N LEU A 110 2.28 25.63 -5.13
CA LEU A 110 2.90 24.44 -5.68
C LEU A 110 3.14 24.67 -7.17
N ASN A 111 4.24 24.12 -7.67
CA ASN A 111 4.51 24.11 -9.09
C ASN A 111 3.62 23.04 -9.76
N PRO A 112 3.37 23.09 -11.08
CA PRO A 112 2.50 22.12 -11.75
C PRO A 112 2.91 20.65 -11.54
N ILE A 113 4.22 20.38 -11.46
CA ILE A 113 4.75 19.04 -11.14
C ILE A 113 4.39 18.62 -9.71
N GLU A 114 4.48 19.54 -8.76
CA GLU A 114 4.18 19.27 -7.34
C GLU A 114 2.66 19.08 -7.14
N GLU A 115 1.82 19.84 -7.84
CA GLU A 115 0.36 19.65 -7.84
C GLU A 115 -0.03 18.26 -8.34
N ARG A 116 0.60 17.81 -9.43
CA ARG A 116 0.42 16.44 -9.95
C ARG A 116 0.88 15.38 -8.94
N VAL A 117 2.01 15.60 -8.27
CA VAL A 117 2.47 14.71 -7.19
C VAL A 117 1.41 14.63 -6.07
N VAL A 118 0.83 15.75 -5.64
CA VAL A 118 -0.27 15.75 -4.66
C VAL A 118 -1.47 14.95 -5.17
N ALA A 119 -1.83 15.11 -6.44
CA ALA A 119 -2.95 14.38 -7.04
C ALA A 119 -2.73 12.87 -7.10
N ILE A 120 -1.50 12.41 -7.37
CA ILE A 120 -1.15 10.98 -7.44
C ILE A 120 -1.13 10.36 -6.04
N VAL A 121 -0.47 11.00 -5.08
CA VAL A 121 -0.24 10.41 -3.75
C VAL A 121 -1.48 10.56 -2.85
N GLY A 122 -2.25 11.62 -3.05
CA GLY A 122 -3.46 11.91 -2.30
C GLY A 122 -3.22 12.78 -1.05
N TRP A 123 -4.34 13.27 -0.52
CA TRP A 123 -4.39 14.20 0.60
C TRP A 123 -3.89 13.60 1.91
N GLU A 124 -4.22 12.34 2.17
CA GLU A 124 -3.87 11.60 3.40
C GLU A 124 -2.35 11.58 3.62
N TYR A 125 -1.58 11.37 2.56
CA TYR A 125 -0.13 11.40 2.64
C TYR A 125 0.43 12.80 2.94
N MET A 126 -0.20 13.84 2.39
CA MET A 126 0.27 15.22 2.56
C MET A 126 -0.01 15.76 3.96
N MET A 127 -1.19 15.43 4.51
CA MET A 127 -1.62 15.89 5.83
C MET A 127 -1.17 14.99 6.97
N GLY A 128 -0.85 13.73 6.68
CA GLY A 128 -0.85 12.67 7.69
C GLY A 128 -2.29 12.24 7.99
N ASN A 129 -2.49 10.96 8.30
CA ASN A 129 -3.79 10.51 8.75
C ASN A 129 -4.06 11.05 10.16
N ILE A 130 -5.22 11.68 10.36
CA ILE A 130 -5.63 12.18 11.68
C ILE A 130 -5.95 11.00 12.60
N GLU A 131 -6.47 9.92 12.02
CA GLU A 131 -6.62 8.62 12.66
C GLU A 131 -5.37 7.77 12.36
N CYS A 132 -4.31 7.99 13.12
CA CYS A 132 -3.32 6.94 13.33
C CYS A 132 -3.73 6.27 14.65
N PRO A 133 -4.46 5.13 14.61
CA PRO A 133 -4.65 4.36 15.83
C PRO A 133 -3.27 4.06 16.38
N ASP A 134 -3.10 4.20 17.69
CA ASP A 134 -1.85 3.82 18.33
C ASP A 134 -1.54 2.35 17.97
N SER A 135 -0.28 1.95 17.91
CA SER A 135 0.08 0.58 17.48
C SER A 135 -0.61 -0.48 18.36
N LEU A 136 -0.90 -0.12 19.61
CA LEU A 136 -1.65 -0.88 20.58
C LEU A 136 -3.13 -1.07 20.20
N GLU A 137 -3.75 -0.08 19.57
CA GLU A 137 -5.17 -0.13 19.17
C GLU A 137 -5.39 -1.11 18.01
N ILE A 138 -4.44 -1.22 17.08
CA ILE A 138 -4.50 -2.17 15.96
C ILE A 138 -4.42 -3.61 16.47
N GLU A 139 -3.51 -3.89 17.40
CA GLU A 139 -3.38 -5.22 18.01
C GLU A 139 -4.66 -5.62 18.76
N VAL A 140 -5.28 -4.69 19.48
CA VAL A 140 -6.54 -4.93 20.19
C VAL A 140 -7.70 -5.20 19.21
N ILE A 141 -7.80 -4.46 18.12
CA ILE A 141 -8.83 -4.67 17.09
C ILE A 141 -8.68 -6.06 16.46
N LEU A 142 -7.46 -6.45 16.10
CA LEU A 142 -7.17 -7.77 15.53
C LEU A 142 -7.48 -8.90 16.52
N ALA A 143 -7.09 -8.73 17.79
CA ALA A 143 -7.37 -9.70 18.85
C ALA A 143 -8.88 -9.83 19.13
N ASN A 144 -9.63 -8.73 19.07
CA ASN A 144 -11.08 -8.76 19.24
C ASN A 144 -11.77 -9.44 18.05
N ALA A 145 -11.36 -9.15 16.82
CA ALA A 145 -11.86 -9.84 15.63
C ALA A 145 -11.59 -11.35 15.70
N GLN A 146 -10.41 -11.77 16.18
CA GLN A 146 -10.09 -13.18 16.40
C GLN A 146 -10.95 -13.84 17.50
N LYS A 147 -11.28 -13.10 18.56
CA LYS A 147 -12.18 -13.59 19.61
C LYS A 147 -13.61 -13.77 19.11
N GLU A 148 -14.10 -12.83 18.31
CA GLU A 148 -15.43 -12.90 17.70
C GLU A 148 -15.53 -14.09 16.75
N THR A 149 -14.52 -14.34 15.91
CA THR A 149 -14.51 -15.52 15.03
C THR A 149 -14.46 -16.82 15.82
N ALA A 150 -13.67 -16.88 16.90
CA ALA A 150 -13.63 -18.04 17.78
C ALA A 150 -14.98 -18.31 18.45
N GLN A 151 -15.65 -17.28 18.96
CA GLN A 151 -16.99 -17.40 19.54
C GLN A 151 -18.02 -17.87 18.51
N ALA A 152 -17.97 -17.37 17.28
CA ALA A 152 -18.83 -17.83 16.20
C ALA A 152 -18.62 -19.32 15.89
N MET A 153 -17.36 -19.78 15.86
CA MET A 153 -17.04 -21.20 15.65
C MET A 153 -17.55 -22.09 16.78
N VAL A 154 -17.39 -21.69 18.04
CA VAL A 154 -17.92 -22.44 19.20
C VAL A 154 -19.42 -22.59 19.09
N LYS A 155 -20.14 -21.51 18.77
CA LYS A 155 -21.60 -21.53 18.63
C LYS A 155 -22.07 -22.41 17.47
N ILE A 156 -21.31 -22.46 16.38
CA ILE A 156 -21.58 -23.37 15.26
C ILE A 156 -21.41 -24.83 15.70
N LEU A 157 -20.35 -25.16 16.43
CA LEU A 157 -20.10 -26.52 16.92
C LEU A 157 -21.16 -26.98 17.93
N GLU A 158 -21.60 -26.10 18.84
CA GLU A 158 -22.71 -26.38 19.77
C GLU A 158 -24.01 -26.70 19.02
N ASN A 159 -24.34 -25.91 17.99
CA ASN A 159 -25.50 -26.17 17.15
C ASN A 159 -25.40 -27.52 16.41
N PHE A 160 -24.22 -27.89 15.91
CA PHE A 160 -24.03 -29.20 15.27
C PHE A 160 -24.16 -30.36 16.26
N ALA A 161 -23.64 -30.23 17.48
CA ALA A 161 -23.79 -31.24 18.52
C ALA A 161 -25.27 -31.48 18.86
N PHE A 162 -26.03 -30.40 19.01
CA PHE A 162 -27.47 -30.46 19.29
C PHE A 162 -28.27 -31.14 18.16
N LEU A 163 -27.93 -30.89 16.90
CA LEU A 163 -28.55 -31.58 15.75
C LEU A 163 -28.24 -33.08 15.74
N GLY A 164 -27.03 -33.48 16.16
CA GLY A 164 -26.65 -34.89 16.29
C GLY A 164 -27.50 -35.64 17.32
N GLU A 165 -27.79 -35.00 18.45
CA GLU A 165 -28.67 -35.56 19.49
C GLU A 165 -30.12 -35.70 19.01
N ILE A 166 -30.63 -34.70 18.28
CA ILE A 166 -31.97 -34.76 17.68
C ILE A 166 -32.08 -35.91 16.68
N LEU A 167 -31.08 -36.08 15.80
CA LEU A 167 -31.07 -37.16 14.82
C LEU A 167 -31.00 -38.55 15.51
N ALA A 168 -30.21 -38.67 16.58
CA ALA A 168 -30.16 -39.89 17.38
C ALA A 168 -31.49 -40.19 18.07
N ALA A 169 -32.22 -39.16 18.54
CA ALA A 169 -33.55 -39.31 19.12
C ALA A 169 -34.60 -39.74 18.07
N GLN A 170 -34.59 -39.13 16.88
CA GLN A 170 -35.47 -39.52 15.77
C GLN A 170 -35.28 -40.99 15.36
N ASN A 171 -34.02 -41.43 15.21
CA ASN A 171 -33.70 -42.82 14.91
C ASN A 171 -34.19 -43.81 15.99
N ARG A 172 -34.16 -43.42 17.27
CA ARG A 172 -34.71 -44.25 18.36
C ARG A 172 -36.22 -44.36 18.28
N ILE A 173 -36.90 -43.25 18.00
CA ILE A 173 -38.37 -43.22 17.84
C ILE A 173 -38.80 -44.09 16.66
N GLU A 174 -38.15 -43.94 15.50
CA GLU A 174 -38.45 -44.76 14.30
C GLU A 174 -38.24 -46.25 14.56
N ASN A 175 -37.17 -46.64 15.26
CA ASN A 175 -36.93 -48.03 15.64
C ASN A 175 -38.02 -48.55 16.59
N CYS A 176 -38.46 -47.76 17.57
CA CYS A 176 -39.56 -48.14 18.47
C CYS A 176 -40.88 -48.34 17.71
N VAL A 177 -41.22 -47.44 16.78
CA VAL A 177 -42.44 -47.56 15.94
C VAL A 177 -42.39 -48.82 15.08
N ASN A 178 -41.27 -49.08 14.42
CA ASN A 178 -41.08 -50.29 13.60
C ASN A 178 -41.16 -51.60 14.40
N ILE A 179 -40.82 -51.58 15.69
CA ILE A 179 -40.96 -52.75 16.58
C ILE A 179 -42.43 -52.99 16.93
N ILE A 180 -43.19 -51.92 17.19
CA ILE A 180 -44.62 -52.00 17.53
C ILE A 180 -45.44 -52.49 16.33
N ASP A 181 -45.14 -52.05 15.12
CA ASP A 181 -45.87 -52.45 13.90
C ASP A 181 -45.60 -53.90 13.44
N ARG A 182 -44.65 -54.60 14.06
CA ARG A 182 -44.29 -56.01 13.74
C ARG A 182 -44.74 -57.04 14.80
N ALA A 183 -45.30 -56.59 15.93
CA ALA A 183 -45.80 -57.44 17.01
C ALA A 183 -47.31 -57.67 16.88
#